data_AF-A0A0R1KKV7-F1
#
_entry.id   AF-A0A0R1KKV7-F1
#
_cell.length_a   1.000
_cell.length_b   1.000
_cell.length_c   1.000
_cell.angle_alpha   90.00
_cell.angle_beta   90.00
_cell.angle_gamma   90.00
#
_symmetry.space_group_name_H-M   'P 1'
#
loop_
_entity.id
_entity.type
_entity.pdbx_description
1 polymer ?
#
loop_
_entity_poly.entity_id
_entity_poly.type
_entity_poly.pdbx_seq_one_letter_code
_entity_poly.pdbx_strand_id
1 'polypeptide(L)'
;MIIFLFLLIFFIASEVSVQKGIMPKFIKKLSAGKLILFSLLTILGFAVISFFIKQTVILVLLSTIYLSIVISNYYMNGFTKMERGKKI
;
A
#
# COMPACT_ATOMS: atom_id res chain seq x y z
N MET A 1 -18.39 8.00 -13.53
CA MET A 1 -17.95 6.66 -14.01
C MET A 1 -16.48 6.59 -14.37
N ILE A 2 -15.94 7.50 -15.19
CA ILE A 2 -14.53 7.45 -15.65
C ILE A 2 -13.50 7.46 -14.50
N ILE A 3 -13.71 8.26 -13.46
CA ILE A 3 -12.79 8.33 -12.30
C ILE A 3 -12.69 6.96 -11.58
N PHE A 4 -13.81 6.26 -11.45
CA PHE A 4 -13.82 4.92 -10.84
C PHE A 4 -13.09 3.89 -11.71
N LEU A 5 -13.17 4.02 -13.04
CA LEU A 5 -12.41 3.17 -13.95
C LEU A 5 -10.90 3.37 -13.78
N PHE A 6 -10.44 4.62 -13.67
CA PHE A 6 -9.03 4.90 -13.40
C PHE A 6 -8.55 4.38 -12.04
N LEU A 7 -9.36 4.52 -11.00
CA LEU A 7 -9.06 3.95 -9.68
C LEU A 7 -8.96 2.43 -9.72
N LEU A 8 -9.84 1.76 -10.48
CA LEU A 8 -9.82 0.31 -10.66
C LEU A 8 -8.57 -0.14 -11.43
N ILE A 9 -8.21 0.55 -12.51
CA ILE A 9 -6.98 0.28 -13.25
C ILE A 9 -5.75 0.47 -12.34
N PHE A 10 -5.73 1.54 -11.55
CA PHE A 10 -4.64 1.80 -10.60
C PHE A 10 -4.55 0.74 -9.52
N PHE A 11 -5.69 0.28 -8.99
CA PHE A 11 -5.76 -0.81 -8.02
C PHE A 11 -5.15 -2.10 -8.59
N ILE A 12 -5.59 -2.53 -9.78
CA ILE A 12 -5.09 -3.74 -10.43
C ILE A 12 -3.58 -3.60 -10.74
N ALA A 13 -3.15 -2.47 -11.28
CA ALA A 13 -1.74 -2.23 -11.57
C ALA A 13 -0.87 -2.26 -10.31
N SER A 14 -1.38 -1.71 -9.20
CA SER A 14 -0.70 -1.74 -7.91
C SER A 14 -0.61 -3.15 -7.35
N GLU A 15 -1.70 -3.92 -7.39
CA GLU A 15 -1.75 -5.32 -6.96
C GLU A 15 -0.73 -6.17 -7.71
N VAL A 16 -0.75 -6.12 -9.05
CA VAL A 16 0.18 -6.89 -9.90
C VAL A 16 1.63 -6.47 -9.64
N SER A 17 1.90 -5.17 -9.50
CA SER A 17 3.23 -4.66 -9.21
C SER A 17 3.74 -5.18 -7.86
N VAL A 18 2.91 -5.08 -6.83
CA VAL A 18 3.23 -5.49 -5.47
C VAL A 18 3.45 -7.01 -5.37
N GLN A 19 2.58 -7.81 -5.99
CA GLN A 19 2.73 -9.27 -6.01
C GLN A 19 4.00 -9.71 -6.76
N LYS A 20 4.35 -9.04 -7.85
CA LYS A 20 5.63 -9.25 -8.56
C LYS A 20 6.85 -8.76 -7.78
N GLY A 21 6.65 -8.20 -6.58
CA GLY A 21 7.71 -7.65 -5.75
C GLY A 21 8.28 -6.34 -6.30
N ILE A 22 7.55 -5.63 -7.16
CA ILE A 22 7.91 -4.29 -7.61
C ILE A 22 7.49 -3.32 -6.52
N MET A 23 8.36 -3.19 -5.53
CA MET A 23 8.21 -2.27 -4.40
C MET A 23 9.55 -1.59 -4.13
N PRO A 24 9.54 -0.36 -3.61
CA PRO A 24 10.75 0.29 -3.17
C PRO A 24 11.50 -0.54 -2.11
N LYS A 25 12.83 -0.59 -2.21
CA LYS A 25 13.68 -1.38 -1.31
C LYS A 25 13.50 -1.00 0.16
N PHE A 26 13.16 0.25 0.46
CA PHE A 26 12.93 0.72 1.82
C PHE A 26 11.67 0.06 2.44
N ILE A 27 10.56 0.00 1.69
CA ILE A 27 9.31 -0.63 2.15
C ILE A 27 9.51 -2.11 2.42
N LYS A 28 10.22 -2.82 1.54
CA LYS A 28 10.48 -4.27 1.67
C LYS A 28 11.27 -4.64 2.92
N LYS A 29 12.12 -3.74 3.42
CA LYS A 29 12.97 -3.98 4.60
C LYS A 29 12.26 -3.66 5.91
N LEU A 30 11.06 -3.07 5.88
CA LEU A 30 10.31 -2.75 7.09
C LEU A 30 9.70 -4.01 7.69
N SER A 31 9.80 -4.13 9.02
CA SER A 31 8.99 -5.06 9.80
C SER A 31 7.51 -4.69 9.73
N ALA A 32 6.61 -5.65 9.87
CA ALA A 32 5.15 -5.45 9.84
C ALA A 32 4.66 -4.21 10.61
N GLY A 33 5.07 -4.07 11.88
CA GLY A 33 4.65 -2.93 12.71
C GLY A 33 5.15 -1.58 12.18
N LYS A 34 6.40 -1.51 11.72
CA LYS A 34 6.96 -0.30 11.10
C LYS A 34 6.30 0.02 9.76
N LEU A 35 5.92 -1.00 8.98
CA LEU A 35 5.19 -0.83 7.73
C LEU A 35 3.83 -0.19 7.98
N ILE A 36 3.07 -0.71 8.95
CA ILE A 36 1.76 -0.16 9.31
C ILE A 36 1.89 1.28 9.81
N LEU A 37 2.83 1.54 10.72
CA LEU A 37 3.05 2.88 11.26
C LEU A 37 3.46 3.88 10.17
N PHE A 38 4.36 3.48 9.28
CA PHE A 38 4.77 4.30 8.14
C PHE A 38 3.59 4.59 7.20
N SER A 39 2.80 3.58 6.87
CA SER A 39 1.61 3.74 6.03
C SER A 39 0.61 4.70 6.67
N LEU A 40 0.34 4.54 7.97
CA LEU A 40 -0.57 5.40 8.72
C LEU A 40 -0.07 6.85 8.74
N LEU A 41 1.20 7.08 9.05
CA LEU A 41 1.80 8.42 9.05
C LEU A 41 1.77 9.06 7.65
N THR A 42 1.97 8.27 6.60
CA THR A 42 1.92 8.75 5.22
C THR A 42 0.51 9.19 4.84
N ILE A 43 -0.50 8.37 5.17
CA ILE A 43 -1.91 8.69 4.90
C ILE A 43 -2.34 9.91 5.71
N LEU A 44 -1.99 9.98 6.99
CA LEU A 44 -2.29 11.14 7.84
C LEU A 44 -1.59 12.41 7.33
N GLY A 45 -0.33 12.30 6.91
CA GLY A 45 0.40 13.42 6.30
C GLY A 45 -0.32 13.95 5.06
N PHE A 46 -0.71 13.08 4.13
CA PHE A 46 -1.48 13.49 2.97
C PHE A 46 -2.88 14.02 3.33
N ALA A 47 -3.53 13.45 4.34
CA ALA A 47 -4.82 13.93 4.81
C ALA A 47 -4.71 15.36 5.36
N VAL A 48 -3.70 15.66 6.18
CA VAL A 48 -3.41 17.01 6.67
C VAL A 48 -3.15 17.98 5.51
N ILE A 49 -2.32 17.60 4.53
CA ILE A 49 -2.04 18.43 3.36
C ILE A 49 -3.32 18.67 2.54
N SER A 50 -4.20 17.68 2.44
CA SER A 50 -5.46 17.79 1.68
C SER A 50 -6.43 18.83 2.24
N PHE A 51 -6.33 19.18 3.53
CA PHE A 51 -7.10 20.28 4.11
C PHE A 51 -6.65 21.64 3.56
N PHE A 52 -5.36 21.81 3.27
CA PHE A 52 -4.81 23.06 2.72
C PHE A 52 -4.93 23.11 1.20
N ILE A 53 -4.80 21.96 0.52
CA ILE A 53 -4.85 21.85 -0.94
C ILE A 53 -5.87 20.77 -1.30
N LYS A 54 -7.08 21.16 -1.71
CA LYS A 54 -8.19 20.22 -2.00
C LYS A 54 -7.84 19.19 -3.09
N GLN A 55 -6.98 19.55 -4.05
CA GLN A 55 -6.56 18.61 -5.11
C GLN A 55 -5.75 17.42 -4.58
N THR A 56 -5.15 17.53 -3.39
CA THR A 56 -4.36 16.47 -2.75
C THR A 56 -5.22 15.31 -2.22
N VAL A 57 -6.55 15.44 -2.21
CA VAL A 57 -7.46 14.33 -1.83
C VAL A 57 -7.23 13.10 -2.72
N ILE A 58 -6.91 13.29 -4.00
CA ILE A 58 -6.60 12.17 -4.90
C ILE A 58 -5.34 11.40 -4.45
N LEU A 59 -4.34 12.09 -3.91
CA LEU A 59 -3.12 11.49 -3.39
C LEU A 59 -3.40 10.67 -2.13
N VAL A 60 -4.32 11.12 -1.28
CA VAL A 60 -4.78 10.33 -0.12
C VAL A 60 -5.40 9.01 -0.59
N LEU A 61 -6.28 9.06 -1.60
CA LEU A 61 -6.92 7.86 -2.14
C LEU A 61 -5.90 6.89 -2.76
N LEU A 62 -5.03 7.40 -3.63
CA LEU A 62 -4.01 6.58 -4.32
C LEU A 62 -3.02 5.96 -3.33
N SER A 63 -2.54 6.74 -2.35
CA SER A 63 -1.63 6.24 -1.32
C SER A 63 -2.30 5.19 -0.44
N THR A 64 -3.56 5.40 -0.05
CA THR A 64 -4.33 4.43 0.75
C THR A 64 -4.47 3.10 0.01
N ILE A 65 -4.83 3.13 -1.28
CA ILE A 65 -4.94 1.93 -2.12
C ILE A 65 -3.60 1.19 -2.16
N TYR A 66 -2.54 1.89 -2.56
CA TYR A 66 -1.21 1.28 -2.71
C TYR A 66 -0.69 0.68 -1.39
N LEU A 67 -0.75 1.44 -0.30
CA LEU A 67 -0.23 1.00 1.00
C LEU A 67 -1.04 -0.16 1.58
N SER A 68 -2.35 -0.19 1.37
CA SER A 68 -3.20 -1.31 1.79
C SER A 68 -2.82 -2.61 1.07
N ILE A 69 -2.56 -2.52 -0.24
CA ILE A 69 -2.08 -3.65 -1.06
C ILE A 69 -0.71 -4.14 -0.57
N VAL A 70 0.22 -3.21 -0.30
CA VAL A 70 1.55 -3.54 0.23
C VAL A 70 1.45 -4.28 1.55
N ILE A 71 0.61 -3.81 2.47
CA ILE A 71 0.39 -4.45 3.78
C ILE A 71 -0.23 -5.84 3.58
N SER A 72 -1.28 -5.94 2.77
CA SER A 72 -1.94 -7.22 2.47
C SER A 72 -0.96 -8.25 1.93
N ASN A 73 -0.15 -7.88 0.93
CA ASN A 73 0.85 -8.75 0.35
C ASN A 73 1.97 -9.12 1.34
N TYR A 74 2.35 -8.22 2.25
CA TYR A 74 3.31 -8.53 3.30
C TYR A 74 2.81 -9.67 4.20
N TYR A 75 1.56 -9.56 4.69
CA TYR A 75 0.95 -10.59 5.52
C TYR A 75 0.74 -11.90 4.75
N MET A 76 0.25 -11.82 3.52
CA MET A 76 0.06 -13.00 2.65
C MET A 76 1.37 -13.77 2.47
N ASN A 77 2.47 -13.08 2.17
CA ASN A 77 3.79 -13.71 2.06
C ASN A 77 4.27 -14.33 3.38
N GLY A 78 3.91 -13.73 4.53
CA GLY A 78 4.14 -14.32 5.84
C GLY A 78 3.39 -15.64 6.00
N PHE A 79 2.08 -15.65 5.73
CA PHE A 79 1.24 -16.84 5.80
C PHE A 79 1.71 -17.94 4.85
N THR A 80 2.00 -17.63 3.58
CA THR A 80 2.49 -18.63 2.61
C THR A 80 3.83 -19.24 3.04
N LYS A 81 4.69 -18.50 3.75
CA LYS A 81 5.93 -19.06 4.32
C LYS A 81 5.63 -20.05 5.45
N MET A 82 4.65 -19.73 6.30
CA MET A 82 4.19 -20.63 7.38
C MET A 82 3.57 -21.90 6.80
N GLU A 83 2.71 -21.79 5.78
CA GLU A 83 2.10 -22.94 5.09
C GLU A 83 3.14 -23.85 4.43
N ARG A 84 4.24 -23.28 3.94
CA ARG A 84 5.38 -24.03 3.38
C ARG A 84 6.32 -24.62 4.45
N GLY A 85 5.94 -24.59 5.72
CA GLY A 85 6.70 -25.16 6.83
C GLY A 85 7.96 -24.38 7.22
N LYS A 86 8.16 -23.16 6.70
CA LYS A 86 9.27 -22.31 7.14
C LYS A 86 8.86 -21.58 8.42
N LYS A 87 9.53 -21.87 9.53
CA LYS A 87 9.41 -21.07 10.76
C LYS A 87 9.81 -19.62 10.44
N ILE A 88 8.94 -18.70 10.83
CA ILE A 88 9.07 -17.25 10.68
C ILE A 88 10.23 -16.76 11.55
#